data_AF-A0A349URT8-F1
#
_entry.id   AF-A0A349URT8-F1
#
_cell.length_a   1.000
_cell.length_b   1.000
_cell.length_c   1.000
_cell.angle_alpha   90.00
_cell.angle_beta   90.00
_cell.angle_gamma   90.00
#
_symmetry.space_group_name_H-M   'P 1'
#
loop_
_entity.id
_entity.type
_entity.pdbx_description
1 polymer ?
#
loop_
_entity_poly.entity_id
_entity_poly.type
_entity_poly.pdbx_seq_one_letter_code
_entity_poly.pdbx_strand_id
1 'polypeptide(L)'
;MLRGGKAILATLLAALGAWTAPGAAQTTEPAKTVRAYLLLRDGGQVQGTLLEWDDARFVVQVGRERREIPIEQVKPVSVYVTRRKVMDLSRAETHLALGRYCLENALPDPARREFDEAVRLDASLAKQVEELLASTPASAPGETAAAPPAKGDSAPAPARRKYIPVTEAQIAANHKHVEGMAEKARAFARNLHRVETEHFLIHSTWGPSDDKPLMETCEKMYAALCRQFDIPVKENLWAGKYPIFVFQEPEQFRRWCDEVDKSGLANVAGYCHHRSDGFSYIVMNRSSSKEDFYEVLIHEATHAFMARYVSNVALPRWLNEGLADYMAGELVPGCSAGKRHIRAAKEARKLGGSVARIFQEVQLDVFDYGVAQGLVRLLIARDRAAFVRLVTRLKEGAASEEALKETYKLTHEQLEQLWWRAVRSGS
;
A
#
# COMPACT_ATOMS: atom_id res chain seq x y z
N MET A 1 -29.07 -75.04 -44.26
CA MET A 1 -27.92 -74.24 -44.75
C MET A 1 -27.68 -73.07 -43.82
N LEU A 2 -26.41 -72.90 -43.41
CA LEU A 2 -25.68 -71.69 -42.97
C LEU A 2 -26.15 -70.85 -41.74
N ARG A 3 -25.24 -70.75 -40.75
CA ARG A 3 -24.89 -69.62 -39.84
C ARG A 3 -23.78 -70.11 -38.89
N GLY A 4 -22.79 -69.35 -38.41
CA GLY A 4 -22.42 -67.95 -38.55
C GLY A 4 -21.20 -67.62 -37.63
N GLY A 5 -20.39 -66.63 -38.05
CA GLY A 5 -19.55 -65.70 -37.28
C GLY A 5 -18.59 -66.19 -36.18
N LYS A 6 -17.28 -66.19 -36.45
CA LYS A 6 -16.20 -66.12 -35.44
C LYS A 6 -15.41 -64.82 -35.61
N ALA A 7 -15.23 -64.10 -34.50
CA ALA A 7 -14.54 -62.82 -34.41
C ALA A 7 -13.01 -62.99 -34.28
N ILE A 8 -12.30 -61.99 -34.81
CA ILE A 8 -10.85 -61.85 -34.94
C ILE A 8 -10.28 -61.27 -33.63
N LEU A 9 -9.25 -61.92 -33.09
CA LEU A 9 -8.42 -61.42 -31.99
C LEU A 9 -6.94 -61.62 -32.36
N ALA A 10 -6.09 -60.67 -31.94
CA ALA A 10 -4.64 -60.62 -32.01
C ALA A 10 -4.01 -60.03 -33.29
N THR A 11 -3.67 -58.73 -33.24
CA THR A 11 -2.33 -58.16 -33.50
C THR A 11 -2.39 -56.64 -33.21
N LEU A 12 -1.92 -56.20 -32.03
CA LEU A 12 -1.65 -54.78 -31.73
C LEU A 12 -0.69 -54.69 -30.53
N LEU A 13 0.60 -54.62 -30.82
CA LEU A 13 1.67 -54.39 -29.84
C LEU A 13 2.85 -53.75 -30.57
N ALA A 14 2.91 -52.41 -30.57
CA ALA A 14 4.11 -51.56 -30.68
C ALA A 14 3.73 -50.12 -31.09
N ALA A 15 3.27 -49.29 -30.14
CA ALA A 15 3.35 -47.83 -30.21
C ALA A 15 3.01 -47.23 -28.82
N LEU A 16 3.92 -47.37 -27.86
CA LEU A 16 3.93 -46.52 -26.66
C LEU A 16 5.14 -45.59 -26.79
N GLY A 17 4.86 -44.36 -27.22
CA GLY A 17 5.84 -43.29 -27.21
C GLY A 17 6.28 -43.00 -25.78
N ALA A 18 7.59 -42.90 -25.57
CA ALA A 18 8.17 -42.48 -24.30
C ALA A 18 7.66 -41.08 -23.94
N TRP A 19 6.92 -40.98 -22.84
CA TRP A 19 6.53 -39.70 -22.25
C TRP A 19 7.78 -39.15 -21.54
N THR A 20 8.51 -38.26 -22.20
CA THR A 20 9.62 -37.54 -21.58
C THR A 20 9.05 -36.60 -20.53
N ALA A 21 9.48 -36.76 -19.27
CA ALA A 21 9.11 -35.85 -18.19
C ALA A 21 9.41 -34.39 -18.61
N PRO A 22 8.55 -33.41 -18.27
CA PRO A 22 8.83 -32.00 -18.53
C PRO A 22 10.19 -31.65 -17.92
N GLY A 23 11.07 -31.07 -18.74
CA GLY A 23 12.42 -30.69 -18.31
C GLY A 23 12.36 -29.82 -17.06
N ALA A 24 13.26 -30.06 -16.12
CA ALA A 24 13.34 -29.27 -14.89
C ALA A 24 13.42 -27.78 -15.23
N ALA A 25 12.50 -26.98 -14.67
CA ALA A 25 12.48 -25.53 -14.88
C ALA A 25 13.82 -24.93 -14.43
N GLN A 26 14.38 -24.06 -15.28
CA GLN A 26 15.66 -23.41 -15.00
C GLN A 26 15.47 -22.33 -13.92
N THR A 27 15.98 -22.59 -12.72
CA THR A 27 15.96 -21.64 -11.61
C THR A 27 16.94 -20.49 -11.86
N THR A 28 16.53 -19.25 -11.58
CA THR A 28 17.36 -18.05 -11.76
C THR A 28 17.72 -17.42 -10.41
N GLU A 29 19.01 -17.14 -10.19
CA GLU A 29 19.47 -16.33 -9.06
C GLU A 29 19.40 -14.83 -9.41
N PRO A 30 18.97 -13.95 -8.48
CA PRO A 30 19.02 -12.51 -8.69
C PRO A 30 20.45 -12.00 -8.88
N ALA A 31 20.68 -11.15 -9.88
CA ALA A 31 22.01 -10.53 -10.11
C ALA A 31 22.50 -9.63 -8.96
N LYS A 32 21.60 -9.26 -8.03
CA LYS A 32 21.89 -8.47 -6.83
C LYS A 32 20.98 -8.91 -5.70
N THR A 33 21.39 -8.65 -4.45
CA THR A 33 20.55 -8.89 -3.27
C THR A 33 19.23 -8.11 -3.38
N VAL A 34 18.10 -8.82 -3.47
CA VAL A 34 16.77 -8.23 -3.52
C VAL A 34 15.99 -8.59 -2.26
N ARG A 35 15.44 -7.58 -1.59
CA ARG A 35 14.42 -7.80 -0.53
C ARG A 35 13.06 -8.04 -1.20
N ALA A 36 12.50 -9.22 -0.95
CA ALA A 36 11.16 -9.58 -1.39
C ALA A 36 10.15 -9.33 -0.28
N TYR A 37 8.99 -8.82 -0.69
CA TYR A 37 7.80 -8.67 0.14
C TYR A 37 6.63 -9.24 -0.66
N LEU A 38 6.24 -10.46 -0.32
CA LEU A 38 5.24 -11.24 -1.03
C LEU A 38 3.95 -11.25 -0.23
N LEU A 39 2.89 -10.67 -0.80
CA LEU A 39 1.54 -10.83 -0.27
C LEU A 39 0.96 -12.13 -0.82
N LEU A 40 0.48 -12.98 0.06
CA LEU A 40 -0.13 -14.26 -0.30
C LEU A 40 -1.63 -14.09 -0.56
N ARG A 41 -2.21 -15.00 -1.35
CA ARG A 41 -3.64 -14.99 -1.71
C ARG A 41 -4.54 -15.29 -0.51
N ASP A 42 -4.05 -16.05 0.46
CA ASP A 42 -4.72 -16.32 1.74
C ASP A 42 -4.70 -15.13 2.71
N GLY A 43 -4.08 -14.01 2.32
CA GLY A 43 -3.92 -12.81 3.15
C GLY A 43 -2.64 -12.82 4.00
N GLY A 44 -1.87 -13.91 4.00
CA GLY A 44 -0.55 -13.97 4.62
C GLY A 44 0.47 -13.09 3.91
N GLN A 45 1.65 -12.94 4.54
CA GLN A 45 2.78 -12.22 3.96
C GLN A 45 4.09 -12.94 4.23
N VAL A 46 5.03 -12.84 3.28
CA VAL A 46 6.40 -13.34 3.41
C VAL A 46 7.37 -12.22 3.08
N GLN A 47 8.24 -11.89 4.03
CA GLN A 47 9.28 -10.87 3.86
C GLN A 47 10.66 -11.48 4.10
N GLY A 48 11.58 -11.26 3.17
CA GLY A 48 12.93 -11.78 3.28
C GLY A 48 13.84 -11.38 2.14
N THR A 49 14.98 -12.05 2.02
CA THR A 49 15.90 -11.87 0.88
C THR A 49 15.57 -12.91 -0.18
N LEU A 50 15.29 -12.49 -1.41
CA LEU A 50 15.08 -13.41 -2.51
C LEU A 50 16.41 -14.08 -2.88
N LEU A 51 16.41 -15.41 -2.90
CA LEU A 51 17.57 -16.24 -3.24
C LEU A 51 17.49 -16.74 -4.67
N GLU A 52 16.33 -17.28 -5.06
CA GLU A 52 16.08 -17.86 -6.38
C GLU A 52 14.64 -17.57 -6.79
N TRP A 53 14.39 -17.57 -8.10
CA TRP A 53 13.05 -17.48 -8.64
C TRP A 53 12.96 -18.12 -10.02
N ASP A 54 11.75 -18.53 -10.38
CA ASP A 54 11.40 -19.01 -11.72
C ASP A 54 9.92 -18.70 -12.01
N ASP A 55 9.33 -19.35 -13.01
CA ASP A 55 7.91 -19.16 -13.36
C ASP A 55 6.91 -19.85 -12.44
N ALA A 56 7.38 -20.76 -11.58
CA ALA A 56 6.54 -21.52 -10.65
C ALA A 56 6.67 -21.02 -9.21
N ARG A 57 7.79 -20.42 -8.80
CA ARG A 57 8.07 -20.15 -7.38
C ARG A 57 9.07 -19.02 -7.13
N PHE A 58 8.99 -18.49 -5.92
CA PHE A 58 10.03 -17.68 -5.28
C PHE A 58 10.68 -18.46 -4.14
N VAL A 59 12.01 -18.39 -4.03
CA VAL A 59 12.73 -18.88 -2.87
C VAL A 59 13.26 -17.71 -2.07
N VAL A 60 12.77 -17.56 -0.85
CA VAL A 60 13.03 -16.41 0.02
C VAL A 60 13.69 -16.87 1.32
N GLN A 61 14.79 -16.23 1.69
CA GLN A 61 15.43 -16.35 2.99
C GLN A 61 14.70 -15.48 4.02
N VAL A 62 14.04 -16.12 4.99
CA VAL A 62 13.32 -15.48 6.10
C VAL A 62 14.07 -15.79 7.40
N GLY A 63 14.83 -14.82 7.92
CA GLY A 63 15.75 -15.08 9.02
C GLY A 63 16.82 -16.11 8.61
N ARG A 64 16.88 -17.25 9.31
CA ARG A 64 17.77 -18.38 8.97
C ARG A 64 17.12 -19.47 8.13
N GLU A 65 15.82 -19.34 7.86
CA GLU A 65 15.06 -20.33 7.11
C GLU A 65 15.00 -19.97 5.62
N ARG A 66 15.16 -20.97 4.77
CA ARG A 66 14.93 -20.89 3.33
C ARG A 66 13.51 -21.39 3.05
N ARG A 67 12.66 -20.52 2.50
CA ARG A 67 11.25 -20.83 2.20
C ARG A 67 10.98 -20.76 0.72
N GLU A 68 10.29 -21.78 0.23
CA GLU A 68 9.81 -21.84 -1.14
C GLU A 68 8.33 -21.46 -1.18
N ILE A 69 8.00 -20.45 -1.99
CA ILE A 69 6.67 -19.86 -2.10
C ILE A 69 6.20 -20.01 -3.55
N PRO A 70 5.26 -20.91 -3.83
CA PRO A 70 4.70 -21.07 -5.17
C PRO A 70 4.00 -19.79 -5.65
N ILE A 71 4.19 -19.42 -6.92
CA ILE A 71 3.68 -18.17 -7.50
C ILE A 71 2.16 -18.11 -7.47
N GLU A 72 1.48 -19.25 -7.61
CA GLU A 72 0.03 -19.35 -7.49
C GLU A 72 -0.49 -18.98 -6.10
N GLN A 73 0.33 -19.09 -5.06
CA GLN A 73 -0.01 -18.65 -3.70
C GLN A 73 0.22 -17.16 -3.48
N VAL A 74 0.92 -16.47 -4.39
CA VAL A 74 1.25 -15.05 -4.28
C VAL A 74 0.21 -14.23 -5.02
N LYS A 75 -0.17 -13.08 -4.45
CA LYS A 75 -1.02 -12.10 -5.14
C LYS A 75 -0.32 -11.61 -6.40
N PRO A 76 -1.03 -11.48 -7.54
CA PRO A 76 -0.37 -11.14 -8.80
C PRO A 76 0.47 -9.87 -8.78
N VAL A 77 0.00 -8.84 -8.06
CA VAL A 77 0.73 -7.58 -7.90
C VAL A 77 2.10 -7.77 -7.22
N SER A 78 2.20 -8.67 -6.24
CA SER A 78 3.47 -8.97 -5.56
C SER A 78 4.43 -9.77 -6.43
N VAL A 79 3.92 -10.65 -7.28
CA VAL A 79 4.74 -11.36 -8.29
C VAL A 79 5.32 -10.36 -9.28
N TYR A 80 4.48 -9.48 -9.85
CA TYR A 80 4.90 -8.43 -10.77
C TYR A 80 5.98 -7.52 -10.17
N VAL A 81 5.73 -6.98 -8.97
CA VAL A 81 6.69 -6.10 -8.27
C VAL A 81 8.01 -6.81 -7.99
N THR A 82 7.97 -8.08 -7.60
CA THR A 82 9.18 -8.87 -7.32
C THR A 82 9.96 -9.14 -8.61
N ARG A 83 9.31 -9.62 -9.67
CA ARG A 83 9.93 -9.90 -10.97
C ARG A 83 10.60 -8.67 -11.55
N ARG A 84 9.93 -7.52 -11.52
CA ARG A 84 10.48 -6.25 -12.01
C ARG A 84 11.77 -5.82 -11.30
N LYS A 85 12.00 -6.25 -10.05
CA LYS A 85 13.25 -5.95 -9.31
C LYS A 85 14.44 -6.84 -9.71
N VAL A 86 14.17 -8.02 -10.29
CA VAL A 86 15.18 -9.07 -10.52
C VAL A 86 15.45 -9.33 -11.98
N MET A 87 14.49 -9.00 -12.86
CA MET A 87 14.65 -9.11 -14.30
C MET A 87 15.45 -7.94 -14.87
N ASP A 88 16.09 -8.18 -16.00
CA ASP A 88 16.83 -7.16 -16.76
C ASP A 88 15.85 -6.28 -17.56
N LEU A 89 15.52 -5.12 -16.98
CA LEU A 89 14.63 -4.12 -17.59
C LEU A 89 15.29 -3.31 -18.73
N SER A 90 16.53 -3.61 -19.12
CA SER A 90 17.11 -3.01 -20.32
C SER A 90 16.64 -3.69 -21.61
N ARG A 91 15.95 -4.83 -21.50
CA ARG A 91 15.53 -5.68 -22.61
C ARG A 91 14.04 -5.53 -22.91
N ALA A 92 13.70 -5.33 -24.18
CA ALA A 92 12.31 -5.22 -24.62
C ALA A 92 11.50 -6.50 -24.32
N GLU A 93 12.12 -7.69 -24.42
CA GLU A 93 11.43 -8.95 -24.18
C GLU A 93 11.03 -9.14 -22.71
N THR A 94 11.83 -8.61 -21.77
CA THR A 94 11.50 -8.60 -20.34
C THR A 94 10.20 -7.84 -20.09
N HIS A 95 10.11 -6.64 -20.63
CA HIS A 95 8.93 -5.79 -20.52
C HIS A 95 7.70 -6.44 -21.18
N LEU A 96 7.87 -7.03 -22.36
CA LEU A 96 6.79 -7.77 -23.03
C LEU A 96 6.28 -8.96 -22.18
N ALA A 97 7.19 -9.70 -21.54
CA ALA A 97 6.83 -10.82 -20.66
C ALA A 97 6.09 -10.35 -19.40
N LEU A 98 6.56 -9.27 -18.76
CA LEU A 98 5.88 -8.66 -17.61
C LEU A 98 4.50 -8.11 -17.99
N GLY A 99 4.38 -7.50 -19.16
CA GLY A 99 3.12 -7.00 -19.70
C GLY A 99 2.09 -8.11 -19.89
N ARG A 100 2.48 -9.24 -20.51
CA ARG A 100 1.60 -10.43 -20.65
C ARG A 100 1.17 -10.97 -19.30
N TYR A 101 2.12 -11.15 -18.38
CA TYR A 101 1.81 -11.63 -17.03
C TYR A 101 0.76 -10.73 -16.35
N CYS A 102 0.93 -9.40 -16.45
CA CYS A 102 -0.02 -8.45 -15.87
C CYS A 102 -1.39 -8.54 -16.53
N LEU A 103 -1.44 -8.67 -17.86
CA LEU A 103 -2.67 -8.80 -18.63
C LEU A 103 -3.46 -10.07 -18.25
N GLU A 104 -2.77 -11.22 -18.19
CA GLU A 104 -3.33 -12.52 -17.78
C GLU A 104 -3.86 -12.52 -16.33
N ASN A 105 -3.33 -11.63 -15.49
CA ASN A 105 -3.69 -11.53 -14.08
C ASN A 105 -4.54 -10.29 -13.74
N ALA A 106 -5.21 -9.70 -14.73
CA ALA A 106 -6.11 -8.55 -14.57
C ALA A 106 -5.45 -7.34 -13.88
N LEU A 107 -4.21 -7.04 -14.24
CA LEU A 107 -3.46 -5.85 -13.83
C LEU A 107 -3.27 -4.89 -15.03
N PRO A 108 -4.32 -4.18 -15.47
CA PRO A 108 -4.30 -3.44 -16.74
C PRO A 108 -3.30 -2.27 -16.76
N ASP A 109 -3.19 -1.50 -15.67
CA ASP A 109 -2.28 -0.35 -15.63
C ASP A 109 -0.80 -0.79 -15.65
N PRO A 110 -0.37 -1.78 -14.85
CA PRO A 110 0.95 -2.39 -15.01
C PRO A 110 1.17 -2.96 -16.41
N ALA A 111 0.20 -3.70 -16.97
CA ALA A 111 0.34 -4.32 -18.29
C ALA A 111 0.64 -3.28 -19.37
N ARG A 112 -0.15 -2.21 -19.41
CA ARG A 112 0.01 -1.13 -20.40
C ARG A 112 1.38 -0.46 -20.28
N ARG A 113 1.81 -0.15 -19.05
CA ARG A 113 3.13 0.45 -18.81
C ARG A 113 4.26 -0.42 -19.34
N GLU A 114 4.23 -1.72 -19.06
CA GLU A 114 5.28 -2.63 -19.50
C GLU A 114 5.24 -2.82 -21.01
N PHE A 115 4.07 -2.82 -21.65
CA PHE A 115 3.98 -2.84 -23.11
C PHE A 115 4.50 -1.56 -23.77
N ASP A 116 4.16 -0.38 -23.23
CA ASP A 116 4.67 0.89 -23.73
C ASP A 116 6.21 0.91 -23.68
N GLU A 117 6.80 0.40 -22.59
CA GLU A 117 8.25 0.32 -22.43
C GLU A 117 8.90 -0.71 -23.35
N ALA A 118 8.24 -1.85 -23.59
CA ALA A 118 8.69 -2.84 -24.57
C ALA A 118 8.78 -2.23 -25.98
N VAL A 119 7.73 -1.51 -26.42
CA VAL A 119 7.70 -0.83 -27.73
C VAL A 119 8.71 0.30 -27.80
N ARG A 120 8.94 1.01 -26.69
CA ARG A 120 9.96 2.06 -26.61
C ARG A 120 11.37 1.49 -26.81
N LEU A 121 11.66 0.31 -26.27
CA LEU A 121 12.95 -0.36 -26.41
C LEU A 121 13.10 -1.06 -27.76
N ASP A 122 12.02 -1.63 -28.30
CA ASP A 122 11.96 -2.26 -29.62
C ASP A 122 10.62 -1.97 -30.31
N ALA A 123 10.65 -1.02 -31.24
CA ALA A 123 9.46 -0.59 -31.98
C ALA A 123 8.82 -1.69 -32.83
N SER A 124 9.55 -2.77 -33.16
CA SER A 124 9.01 -3.90 -33.92
C SER A 124 7.95 -4.68 -33.14
N LEU A 125 7.93 -4.55 -31.80
CA LEU A 125 6.96 -5.21 -30.93
C LEU A 125 5.57 -4.54 -30.93
N ALA A 126 5.41 -3.36 -31.54
CA ALA A 126 4.15 -2.60 -31.51
C ALA A 126 2.94 -3.42 -31.98
N LYS A 127 3.09 -4.13 -33.12
CA LYS A 127 2.01 -4.97 -33.67
C LYS A 127 1.65 -6.13 -32.73
N GLN A 128 2.66 -6.75 -32.12
CA GLN A 128 2.43 -7.85 -31.17
C GLN A 128 1.72 -7.37 -29.89
N VAL A 129 2.09 -6.19 -29.39
CA VAL A 129 1.43 -5.56 -28.25
C VAL A 129 -0.04 -5.25 -28.57
N GLU A 130 -0.31 -4.69 -29.76
CA GLU A 130 -1.67 -4.42 -30.22
C GLU A 130 -2.51 -5.71 -30.29
N GLU A 131 -1.95 -6.78 -30.85
CA GLU A 131 -2.60 -8.10 -30.91
C GLU A 131 -2.87 -8.68 -29.51
N LEU A 132 -1.95 -8.54 -28.55
CA LEU A 132 -2.14 -8.99 -27.16
C LEU A 132 -3.25 -8.21 -26.45
N LEU A 133 -3.28 -6.88 -26.63
CA LEU A 133 -4.32 -6.03 -26.05
C LEU A 133 -5.69 -6.28 -26.70
N ALA A 134 -5.73 -6.59 -27.99
CA ALA A 134 -6.96 -6.90 -28.71
C ALA A 134 -7.49 -8.33 -28.46
N SER A 135 -6.59 -9.30 -28.24
CA SER A 135 -6.96 -10.71 -28.01
C SER A 135 -7.38 -11.00 -26.57
N THR A 136 -7.16 -10.07 -25.65
CA THR A 136 -7.70 -10.18 -24.30
C THR A 136 -9.21 -9.98 -24.40
N PRO A 137 -10.03 -11.03 -24.20
CA PRO A 137 -11.48 -10.83 -24.14
C PRO A 137 -11.68 -9.77 -23.07
N ALA A 138 -12.36 -8.67 -23.42
CA ALA A 138 -12.76 -7.65 -22.48
C ALA A 138 -13.34 -8.39 -21.29
N SER A 139 -12.56 -8.54 -20.22
CA SER A 139 -12.93 -9.40 -19.12
C SER A 139 -14.24 -8.82 -18.66
N ALA A 140 -15.30 -9.65 -18.73
CA ALA A 140 -16.64 -9.24 -18.37
C ALA A 140 -16.50 -8.41 -17.09
N PRO A 141 -16.92 -7.13 -17.09
CA PRO A 141 -16.59 -6.16 -16.06
C PRO A 141 -16.68 -6.86 -14.71
N GLY A 142 -15.52 -7.10 -14.10
CA GLY A 142 -15.43 -7.94 -12.90
C GLY A 142 -16.15 -7.19 -11.81
N GLU A 143 -17.44 -7.50 -11.63
CA GLU A 143 -18.37 -6.88 -10.68
C GLU A 143 -17.99 -5.44 -10.34
N THR A 144 -17.79 -4.62 -11.38
CA THR A 144 -17.62 -3.19 -11.20
C THR A 144 -18.96 -2.68 -10.71
N ALA A 145 -18.90 -1.99 -9.57
CA ALA A 145 -19.99 -1.21 -9.04
C ALA A 145 -20.77 -0.56 -10.18
N ALA A 146 -22.07 -0.85 -10.22
CA ALA A 146 -23.00 -0.41 -11.26
C ALA A 146 -22.71 1.02 -11.69
N ALA A 147 -22.62 1.24 -13.01
CA ALA A 147 -22.57 2.56 -13.59
C ALA A 147 -23.66 3.44 -12.95
N PRO A 148 -23.34 4.66 -12.48
CA PRO A 148 -24.34 5.54 -11.92
C PRO A 148 -25.40 5.82 -13.00
N PRO A 149 -26.69 5.73 -12.66
CA PRO A 149 -27.76 6.05 -13.62
C PRO A 149 -27.55 7.46 -14.16
N ALA A 150 -27.90 7.64 -15.44
CA ALA A 150 -27.92 8.94 -16.10
C ALA A 150 -28.60 9.98 -15.19
N LYS A 151 -27.99 11.18 -15.11
CA LYS A 151 -28.47 12.31 -14.33
C LYS A 151 -29.89 12.69 -14.74
N GLY A 152 -30.88 12.06 -14.10
CA GLY A 152 -32.18 12.65 -13.90
C GLY A 152 -32.07 13.68 -12.77
N ASP A 153 -32.82 14.77 -12.87
CA ASP A 153 -32.93 15.81 -11.87
C ASP A 153 -33.54 15.24 -10.57
N SER A 154 -32.72 14.54 -9.77
CA SER A 154 -33.10 14.04 -8.47
C SER A 154 -32.72 15.06 -7.41
N ALA A 155 -33.67 15.32 -6.51
CA ALA A 155 -33.50 16.04 -5.25
C ALA A 155 -32.15 15.73 -4.58
N PRO A 156 -31.54 16.70 -3.85
CA PRO A 156 -30.19 16.57 -3.31
C PRO A 156 -30.03 15.25 -2.56
N ALA A 157 -29.17 14.38 -3.09
CA ALA A 157 -28.86 13.11 -2.48
C ALA A 157 -28.44 13.34 -1.01
N PRO A 158 -28.87 12.49 -0.06
CA PRO A 158 -28.42 12.60 1.31
C PRO A 158 -26.89 12.60 1.32
N ALA A 159 -26.30 13.50 2.12
CA ALA A 159 -24.86 13.66 2.17
C ALA A 159 -24.20 12.29 2.36
N ARG A 160 -23.43 11.84 1.36
CA ARG A 160 -22.71 10.56 1.42
C ARG A 160 -21.82 10.60 2.66
N ARG A 161 -21.99 9.64 3.56
CA ARG A 161 -21.15 9.52 4.75
C ARG A 161 -19.69 9.38 4.31
N LYS A 162 -18.81 10.16 4.92
CA LYS A 162 -17.37 10.23 4.60
C LYS A 162 -16.57 9.07 5.21
N TYR A 163 -17.22 8.02 5.69
CA TYR A 163 -16.59 6.83 6.25
C TYR A 163 -17.58 5.68 6.31
N ILE A 164 -17.05 4.46 6.38
CA ILE A 164 -17.83 3.23 6.49
C ILE A 164 -18.41 3.16 7.92
N PRO A 165 -19.74 3.08 8.12
CA PRO A 165 -20.31 2.90 9.44
C PRO A 165 -19.88 1.57 10.07
N VAL A 166 -19.74 1.52 11.38
CA VAL A 166 -19.48 0.29 12.12
C VAL A 166 -20.67 -0.07 13.00
N THR A 167 -20.93 -1.36 13.12
CA THR A 167 -21.97 -1.91 14.01
C THR A 167 -21.44 -1.98 15.45
N GLU A 168 -22.35 -1.96 16.44
CA GLU A 168 -21.99 -2.15 17.84
C GLU A 168 -21.28 -3.50 18.08
N ALA A 169 -21.70 -4.55 17.36
CA ALA A 169 -21.04 -5.85 17.42
C ALA A 169 -19.59 -5.80 16.92
N GLN A 170 -19.31 -5.05 15.84
CA GLN A 170 -17.94 -4.84 15.36
C GLN A 170 -17.11 -4.03 16.37
N ILE A 171 -17.69 -2.98 16.97
CA ILE A 171 -17.02 -2.20 18.01
C ILE A 171 -16.63 -3.10 19.20
N ALA A 172 -17.57 -3.93 19.68
CA ALA A 172 -17.32 -4.86 20.78
C ALA A 172 -16.26 -5.91 20.42
N ALA A 173 -16.29 -6.44 19.20
CA ALA A 173 -15.29 -7.39 18.71
C ALA A 173 -13.90 -6.76 18.62
N ASN A 174 -13.80 -5.53 18.13
CA ASN A 174 -12.54 -4.77 18.06
C ASN A 174 -11.98 -4.51 19.46
N HIS A 175 -12.82 -4.07 20.40
CA HIS A 175 -12.40 -3.85 21.79
C HIS A 175 -11.89 -5.14 22.44
N LYS A 176 -12.63 -6.26 22.29
CA LYS A 176 -12.19 -7.57 22.79
C LYS A 176 -10.86 -8.01 22.18
N HIS A 177 -10.66 -7.76 20.88
CA HIS A 177 -9.41 -8.08 20.20
C HIS A 177 -8.23 -7.27 20.76
N VAL A 178 -8.42 -5.96 20.97
CA VAL A 178 -7.42 -5.05 21.56
C VAL A 178 -7.03 -5.48 22.96
N GLU A 179 -8.02 -5.78 23.81
CA GLU A 179 -7.75 -6.25 25.18
C GLU A 179 -7.02 -7.60 25.16
N GLY A 180 -7.35 -8.49 24.22
CA GLY A 180 -6.59 -9.73 24.02
C GLY A 180 -5.14 -9.50 23.60
N MET A 181 -4.84 -8.48 22.80
CA MET A 181 -3.47 -8.09 22.46
C MET A 181 -2.73 -7.49 23.67
N ALA A 182 -3.40 -6.60 24.41
CA ALA A 182 -2.85 -5.98 25.61
C ALA A 182 -2.52 -7.02 26.69
N GLU A 183 -3.38 -8.02 26.89
CA GLU A 183 -3.13 -9.10 27.85
C GLU A 183 -1.89 -9.91 27.50
N LYS A 184 -1.70 -10.26 26.22
CA LYS A 184 -0.47 -10.91 25.77
C LYS A 184 0.76 -10.04 26.02
N ALA A 185 0.65 -8.73 25.76
CA ALA A 185 1.74 -7.79 25.97
C ALA A 185 2.14 -7.65 27.44
N ARG A 186 1.18 -7.75 28.38
CA ARG A 186 1.48 -7.73 29.83
C ARG A 186 2.43 -8.84 30.29
N ALA A 187 2.53 -9.95 29.54
CA ALA A 187 3.48 -11.02 29.84
C ALA A 187 4.95 -10.57 29.77
N PHE A 188 5.24 -9.52 28.99
CA PHE A 188 6.60 -8.96 28.82
C PHE A 188 6.72 -7.48 29.16
N ALA A 189 5.60 -6.75 29.23
CA ALA A 189 5.50 -5.37 29.60
C ALA A 189 4.64 -5.23 30.85
N ARG A 190 5.18 -5.61 32.02
CA ARG A 190 4.40 -5.70 33.28
C ARG A 190 3.78 -4.38 33.74
N ASN A 191 4.39 -3.25 33.37
CA ASN A 191 3.89 -1.90 33.65
C ASN A 191 2.99 -1.33 32.54
N LEU A 192 2.60 -2.14 31.54
CA LEU A 192 1.62 -1.74 30.54
C LEU A 192 0.30 -1.41 31.23
N HIS A 193 -0.15 -0.19 31.10
CA HIS A 193 -1.42 0.28 31.63
C HIS A 193 -2.23 0.95 30.51
N ARG A 194 -3.52 1.15 30.75
CA ARG A 194 -4.44 1.70 29.75
C ARG A 194 -4.88 3.10 30.18
N VAL A 195 -4.80 4.04 29.26
CA VAL A 195 -5.48 5.35 29.36
C VAL A 195 -6.42 5.51 28.17
N GLU A 196 -7.49 6.26 28.38
CA GLU A 196 -8.63 6.28 27.47
C GLU A 196 -9.11 7.71 27.27
N THR A 197 -9.34 8.09 26.01
CA THR A 197 -9.87 9.40 25.62
C THR A 197 -11.21 9.22 24.91
N GLU A 198 -11.78 10.27 24.31
CA GLU A 198 -13.00 10.14 23.50
C GLU A 198 -12.79 9.20 22.31
N HIS A 199 -11.65 9.35 21.62
CA HIS A 199 -11.37 8.64 20.37
C HIS A 199 -10.36 7.50 20.49
N PHE A 200 -9.61 7.36 21.59
CA PHE A 200 -8.46 6.46 21.67
C PHE A 200 -8.48 5.51 22.89
N LEU A 201 -7.93 4.31 22.69
CA LEU A 201 -7.53 3.35 23.72
C LEU A 201 -6.02 3.22 23.67
N ILE A 202 -5.32 3.83 24.62
CA ILE A 202 -3.86 3.92 24.63
C ILE A 202 -3.34 2.95 25.69
N HIS A 203 -2.58 1.95 25.26
CA HIS A 203 -1.88 1.01 26.12
C HIS A 203 -0.41 1.42 26.17
N SER A 204 0.04 1.95 27.30
CA SER A 204 1.38 2.55 27.43
C SER A 204 2.18 1.89 28.54
N THR A 205 3.49 1.80 28.34
CA THR A 205 4.46 1.43 29.39
C THR A 205 5.26 2.65 29.87
N TRP A 206 4.90 3.86 29.41
CA TRP A 206 5.48 5.10 29.91
C TRP A 206 5.04 5.37 31.36
N GLY A 207 5.67 6.36 32.00
CA GLY A 207 5.26 6.77 33.35
C GLY A 207 3.95 7.56 33.31
N PRO A 208 3.13 7.55 34.39
CA PRO A 208 1.86 8.28 34.43
C PRO A 208 1.98 9.80 34.16
N SER A 209 3.16 10.38 34.35
CA SER A 209 3.44 11.78 34.00
C SER A 209 3.36 12.08 32.50
N ASP A 210 3.53 11.08 31.64
CA ASP A 210 3.49 11.22 30.19
C ASP A 210 2.09 10.94 29.58
N ASP A 211 1.15 10.38 30.36
CA ASP A 211 -0.18 10.00 29.88
C ASP A 211 -0.98 11.20 29.37
N LYS A 212 -1.05 12.27 30.17
CA LYS A 212 -1.82 13.46 29.80
C LYS A 212 -1.30 14.11 28.51
N PRO A 213 0.01 14.41 28.36
CA PRO A 213 0.56 14.89 27.08
C PRO A 213 0.25 13.99 25.88
N LEU A 214 0.35 12.66 26.06
CA LEU A 214 0.08 11.68 25.00
C LEU A 214 -1.39 11.70 24.58
N MET A 215 -2.31 11.67 25.56
CA MET A 215 -3.77 11.75 25.34
C MET A 215 -4.15 13.04 24.61
N GLU A 216 -3.66 14.18 25.10
CA GLU A 216 -3.93 15.49 24.48
C GLU A 216 -3.41 15.56 23.04
N THR A 217 -2.25 14.96 22.76
CA THR A 217 -1.67 14.93 21.42
C THR A 217 -2.49 14.07 20.47
N CYS A 218 -2.97 12.90 20.91
CA CYS A 218 -3.84 12.04 20.11
C CYS A 218 -5.15 12.74 19.73
N GLU A 219 -5.79 13.43 20.69
CA GLU A 219 -7.03 14.16 20.42
C GLU A 219 -6.81 15.39 19.53
N LYS A 220 -5.72 16.14 19.72
CA LYS A 220 -5.34 17.26 18.83
C LYS A 220 -5.12 16.78 17.39
N MET A 221 -4.43 15.65 17.23
CA MET A 221 -4.20 15.00 15.94
C MET A 221 -5.50 14.59 15.28
N TYR A 222 -6.40 13.90 16.00
CA TYR A 222 -7.70 13.51 15.47
C TYR A 222 -8.52 14.72 14.99
N ALA A 223 -8.60 15.76 15.84
CA ALA A 223 -9.32 16.97 15.51
C ALA A 223 -8.72 17.70 14.30
N ALA A 224 -7.40 17.68 14.14
CA ALA A 224 -6.72 18.28 12.99
C ALA A 224 -7.02 17.52 11.68
N LEU A 225 -6.99 16.19 11.70
CA LEU A 225 -7.36 15.36 10.56
C LEU A 225 -8.84 15.56 10.19
N CYS A 226 -9.74 15.58 11.18
CA CYS A 226 -11.15 15.87 10.95
C CYS A 226 -11.35 17.24 10.28
N ARG A 227 -10.69 18.30 10.78
CA ARG A 227 -10.73 19.64 10.16
C ARG A 227 -10.18 19.64 8.74
N GLN A 228 -9.06 18.96 8.49
CA GLN A 228 -8.46 18.88 7.15
C GLN A 228 -9.44 18.31 6.12
N PHE A 229 -10.26 17.33 6.51
CA PHE A 229 -11.19 16.61 5.63
C PHE A 229 -12.67 17.02 5.75
N ASP A 230 -12.92 18.14 6.43
CA ASP A 230 -14.26 18.68 6.68
C ASP A 230 -15.20 17.64 7.33
N ILE A 231 -14.67 16.89 8.28
CA ILE A 231 -15.43 15.97 9.14
C ILE A 231 -15.67 16.70 10.47
N PRO A 232 -16.91 16.78 10.96
CA PRO A 232 -17.17 17.29 12.30
C PRO A 232 -16.38 16.49 13.34
N VAL A 233 -15.63 17.15 14.23
CA VAL A 233 -14.76 16.49 15.22
C VAL A 233 -15.52 15.53 16.15
N LYS A 234 -16.83 15.78 16.34
CA LYS A 234 -17.73 14.91 17.13
C LYS A 234 -18.10 13.59 16.43
N GLU A 235 -17.86 13.48 15.13
CA GLU A 235 -18.06 12.22 14.41
C GLU A 235 -16.87 11.32 14.70
N ASN A 236 -17.14 10.07 15.07
CA ASN A 236 -16.10 9.09 15.30
C ASN A 236 -15.91 8.25 14.02
N LEU A 237 -14.78 8.48 13.35
CA LEU A 237 -14.38 7.77 12.15
C LEU A 237 -13.83 6.37 12.48
N TRP A 238 -13.38 6.16 13.72
CA TRP A 238 -12.82 4.90 14.17
C TRP A 238 -13.89 3.83 14.35
N ALA A 239 -13.45 2.57 14.28
CA ALA A 239 -14.29 1.41 14.52
C ALA A 239 -14.45 1.13 16.03
N GLY A 240 -14.94 2.13 16.77
CA GLY A 240 -14.89 2.17 18.24
C GLY A 240 -13.89 3.22 18.70
N LYS A 241 -13.02 2.89 19.66
CA LYS A 241 -11.86 3.72 20.00
C LYS A 241 -10.60 3.18 19.34
N TYR A 242 -9.76 4.08 18.85
CA TYR A 242 -8.56 3.74 18.10
C TYR A 242 -7.45 3.23 19.02
N PRO A 243 -6.92 2.01 18.81
CA PRO A 243 -5.91 1.44 19.70
C PRO A 243 -4.51 1.95 19.37
N ILE A 244 -3.76 2.35 20.40
CA ILE A 244 -2.35 2.73 20.30
C ILE A 244 -1.57 1.99 21.39
N PHE A 245 -0.52 1.28 21.00
CA PHE A 245 0.40 0.60 21.90
C PHE A 245 1.73 1.36 21.94
N VAL A 246 2.17 1.77 23.12
CA VAL A 246 3.39 2.58 23.31
C VAL A 246 4.35 1.87 24.25
N PHE A 247 5.53 1.53 23.73
CA PHE A 247 6.57 0.84 24.47
C PHE A 247 7.71 1.78 24.87
N GLN A 248 8.07 1.75 26.15
CA GLN A 248 9.17 2.49 26.74
C GLN A 248 10.51 1.86 26.36
N GLU A 249 10.58 0.53 26.43
CA GLU A 249 11.79 -0.23 26.20
C GLU A 249 11.78 -0.85 24.79
N PRO A 250 12.85 -0.69 23.98
CA PRO A 250 12.93 -1.28 22.64
C PRO A 250 12.71 -2.80 22.62
N GLU A 251 13.12 -3.49 23.67
CA GLU A 251 12.91 -4.94 23.82
C GLU A 251 11.42 -5.29 23.95
N GLN A 252 10.61 -4.47 24.62
CA GLN A 252 9.16 -4.69 24.69
C GLN A 252 8.51 -4.52 23.30
N PHE A 253 8.91 -3.49 22.55
CA PHE A 253 8.45 -3.29 21.18
C PHE A 253 8.84 -4.47 20.26
N ARG A 254 10.08 -4.96 20.38
CA ARG A 254 10.54 -6.14 19.63
C ARG A 254 9.71 -7.37 19.98
N ARG A 255 9.51 -7.66 21.27
CA ARG A 255 8.69 -8.78 21.73
C ARG A 255 7.23 -8.65 21.29
N TRP A 256 6.68 -7.44 21.25
CA TRP A 256 5.36 -7.20 20.64
C TRP A 256 5.35 -7.65 19.17
N CYS A 257 6.32 -7.20 18.39
CA CYS A 257 6.41 -7.54 16.96
C CYS A 257 6.58 -9.04 16.73
N ASP A 258 7.28 -9.75 17.62
CA ASP A 258 7.57 -11.18 17.48
C ASP A 258 6.44 -12.08 18.05
N GLU A 259 5.88 -11.73 19.20
CA GLU A 259 4.99 -12.61 19.99
C GLU A 259 3.51 -12.24 19.86
N VAL A 260 3.18 -10.96 19.67
CA VAL A 260 1.78 -10.48 19.63
C VAL A 260 1.33 -10.28 18.19
N ASP A 261 2.04 -9.44 17.44
CA ASP A 261 1.64 -9.01 16.09
C ASP A 261 2.18 -9.94 15.00
N LYS A 262 3.38 -10.50 15.20
CA LYS A 262 4.12 -11.28 14.19
C LYS A 262 4.34 -10.48 12.89
N SER A 263 4.57 -9.18 13.02
CA SER A 263 4.65 -8.24 11.90
C SER A 263 6.00 -8.28 11.18
N GLY A 264 7.07 -8.72 11.86
CA GLY A 264 8.44 -8.63 11.33
C GLY A 264 9.01 -7.20 11.29
N LEU A 265 8.34 -6.24 11.96
CA LEU A 265 8.69 -4.82 11.95
C LEU A 265 9.49 -4.38 13.19
N ALA A 266 10.27 -5.27 13.80
CA ALA A 266 11.01 -4.96 15.02
C ALA A 266 12.04 -3.82 14.91
N ASN A 267 12.42 -3.43 13.68
CA ASN A 267 13.48 -2.45 13.41
C ASN A 267 12.95 -1.06 12.99
N VAL A 268 11.65 -0.78 13.14
CA VAL A 268 11.06 0.54 12.84
C VAL A 268 10.75 1.33 14.13
N ALA A 269 10.56 2.64 14.00
CA ALA A 269 10.18 3.51 15.13
C ALA A 269 8.71 3.35 15.54
N GLY A 270 7.86 2.96 14.60
CA GLY A 270 6.45 2.66 14.80
C GLY A 270 5.83 2.20 13.48
N TYR A 271 4.63 1.67 13.53
CA TYR A 271 3.86 1.30 12.35
C TYR A 271 2.36 1.30 12.64
N CYS A 272 1.57 1.49 11.58
CA CYS A 272 0.16 1.18 11.56
C CYS A 272 -0.10 -0.19 10.94
N HIS A 273 -0.89 -1.02 11.63
CA HIS A 273 -1.41 -2.27 11.08
C HIS A 273 -2.86 -2.09 10.65
N HIS A 274 -3.21 -2.51 9.43
CA HIS A 274 -4.58 -2.43 8.90
C HIS A 274 -5.14 -3.81 8.57
N ARG A 275 -6.40 -4.04 8.94
CA ARG A 275 -7.19 -5.20 8.52
C ARG A 275 -8.18 -4.82 7.42
N SER A 276 -8.61 -5.82 6.65
CA SER A 276 -9.54 -5.65 5.52
C SER A 276 -10.93 -5.14 5.93
N ASP A 277 -11.33 -5.37 7.18
CA ASP A 277 -12.58 -4.87 7.79
C ASP A 277 -12.48 -3.41 8.26
N GLY A 278 -11.35 -2.75 8.00
CA GLY A 278 -11.10 -1.35 8.36
C GLY A 278 -10.79 -1.14 9.84
N PHE A 279 -10.57 -2.20 10.61
CA PHE A 279 -9.93 -2.08 11.92
C PHE A 279 -8.42 -1.88 11.73
N SER A 280 -7.84 -0.97 12.51
CA SER A 280 -6.40 -0.75 12.54
C SER A 280 -5.95 -0.33 13.94
N TYR A 281 -4.66 -0.43 14.19
CA TYR A 281 -4.01 0.05 15.41
C TYR A 281 -2.60 0.57 15.08
N ILE A 282 -2.03 1.32 16.03
CA ILE A 282 -0.65 1.80 15.94
C ILE A 282 0.17 1.16 17.05
N VAL A 283 1.42 0.83 16.73
CA VAL A 283 2.42 0.36 17.68
C VAL A 283 3.62 1.27 17.58
N MET A 284 4.04 1.83 18.71
CA MET A 284 5.14 2.77 18.80
C MET A 284 6.28 2.21 19.64
N ASN A 285 7.49 2.34 19.12
CA ASN A 285 8.72 2.21 19.88
C ASN A 285 9.09 3.58 20.47
N ARG A 286 9.92 3.59 21.51
CA ARG A 286 10.52 4.82 22.00
C ARG A 286 11.46 5.39 20.94
N SER A 287 11.39 6.70 20.72
CA SER A 287 12.28 7.43 19.81
C SER A 287 13.37 8.19 20.58
N SER A 288 14.37 8.70 19.85
CA SER A 288 15.47 9.50 20.40
C SER A 288 15.03 10.81 21.06
N SER A 289 13.92 11.40 20.58
CA SER A 289 13.34 12.62 21.09
C SER A 289 11.81 12.53 21.15
N LYS A 290 11.17 13.46 21.88
CA LYS A 290 9.70 13.54 21.92
C LYS A 290 9.15 13.95 20.56
N GLU A 291 9.85 14.82 19.85
CA GLU A 291 9.49 15.30 18.52
C GLU A 291 9.51 14.16 17.50
N ASP A 292 10.56 13.31 17.52
CA ASP A 292 10.63 12.15 16.62
C ASP A 292 9.50 11.15 16.89
N PHE A 293 9.17 10.93 18.18
CA PHE A 293 8.08 10.05 18.56
C PHE A 293 6.73 10.55 18.03
N TYR A 294 6.42 11.83 18.28
CA TYR A 294 5.15 12.40 17.84
C TYR A 294 5.08 12.58 16.32
N GLU A 295 6.21 12.82 15.65
CA GLU A 295 6.29 12.83 14.19
C GLU A 295 5.83 11.49 13.62
N VAL A 296 6.38 10.39 14.12
CA VAL A 296 6.00 9.03 13.67
C VAL A 296 4.55 8.71 14.07
N LEU A 297 4.13 9.05 15.30
CA LEU A 297 2.76 8.78 15.75
C LEU A 297 1.71 9.44 14.82
N ILE A 298 1.92 10.72 14.48
CA ILE A 298 1.01 11.47 13.62
C ILE A 298 1.08 10.98 12.17
N HIS A 299 2.26 10.59 11.70
CA HIS A 299 2.44 9.97 10.39
C HIS A 299 1.61 8.69 10.28
N GLU A 300 1.79 7.74 11.20
CA GLU A 300 1.05 6.47 11.21
C GLU A 300 -0.47 6.65 11.41
N ALA A 301 -0.88 7.60 12.26
CA ALA A 301 -2.30 7.90 12.46
C ALA A 301 -2.95 8.55 11.25
N THR A 302 -2.19 9.25 10.41
CA THR A 302 -2.71 9.77 9.15
C THR A 302 -3.06 8.62 8.20
N HIS A 303 -2.24 7.58 8.14
CA HIS A 303 -2.58 6.36 7.39
C HIS A 303 -3.82 5.66 7.96
N ALA A 304 -3.91 5.52 9.28
CA ALA A 304 -5.10 4.98 9.95
C ALA A 304 -6.38 5.73 9.59
N PHE A 305 -6.33 7.05 9.63
CA PHE A 305 -7.45 7.91 9.26
C PHE A 305 -7.83 7.72 7.78
N MET A 306 -6.84 7.71 6.89
CA MET A 306 -7.05 7.50 5.46
C MET A 306 -7.56 6.10 5.13
N ALA A 307 -7.26 5.07 5.92
CA ALA A 307 -7.77 3.72 5.72
C ALA A 307 -9.29 3.60 5.91
N ARG A 308 -9.92 4.56 6.59
CA ARG A 308 -11.37 4.58 6.83
C ARG A 308 -12.11 5.75 6.18
N TYR A 309 -11.38 6.79 5.77
CA TYR A 309 -11.96 7.93 5.07
C TYR A 309 -12.58 7.51 3.73
N VAL A 310 -13.89 7.65 3.57
CA VAL A 310 -14.72 7.29 2.40
C VAL A 310 -14.77 5.79 2.08
N SER A 311 -13.63 5.11 2.01
CA SER A 311 -13.51 3.67 1.71
C SER A 311 -12.19 3.10 2.27
N ASN A 312 -11.92 1.82 2.03
CA ASN A 312 -10.62 1.18 2.31
C ASN A 312 -9.65 1.18 1.11
N VAL A 313 -9.97 1.85 0.00
CA VAL A 313 -9.12 1.93 -1.19
C VAL A 313 -7.80 2.64 -0.85
N ALA A 314 -6.65 2.05 -1.18
CA ALA A 314 -5.36 2.68 -0.92
C ALA A 314 -5.19 3.96 -1.76
N LEU A 315 -4.64 5.01 -1.17
CA LEU A 315 -4.22 6.19 -1.92
C LEU A 315 -2.93 5.90 -2.70
N PRO A 316 -2.68 6.60 -3.83
CA PRO A 316 -1.37 6.57 -4.48
C PRO A 316 -0.28 6.91 -3.48
N ARG A 317 0.84 6.17 -3.53
CA ARG A 317 1.85 6.22 -2.46
C ARG A 317 2.36 7.64 -2.20
N TRP A 318 2.68 8.41 -3.23
CA TRP A 318 3.15 9.79 -3.07
C TRP A 318 2.19 10.69 -2.30
N LEU A 319 0.88 10.49 -2.50
CA LEU A 319 -0.15 11.28 -1.83
C LEU A 319 -0.33 10.80 -0.38
N ASN A 320 -0.34 9.49 -0.16
CA ASN A 320 -0.50 8.90 1.17
C ASN A 320 0.65 9.29 2.11
N GLU A 321 1.89 9.05 1.66
CA GLU A 321 3.11 9.37 2.42
C GLU A 321 3.30 10.89 2.55
N GLY A 322 3.06 11.64 1.46
CA GLY A 322 3.17 13.10 1.46
C GLY A 322 2.18 13.78 2.40
N LEU A 323 0.96 13.23 2.52
CA LEU A 323 -0.05 13.71 3.47
C LEU A 323 0.33 13.37 4.91
N ALA A 324 0.83 12.16 5.17
CA ALA A 324 1.31 11.77 6.50
C ALA A 324 2.45 12.67 6.98
N ASP A 325 3.45 12.91 6.13
CA ASP A 325 4.55 13.85 6.43
C ASP A 325 4.08 15.31 6.51
N TYR A 326 3.07 15.71 5.73
CA TYR A 326 2.47 17.03 5.86
C TYR A 326 1.84 17.21 7.24
N MET A 327 0.95 16.31 7.66
CA MET A 327 0.27 16.39 8.94
C MET A 327 1.25 16.34 10.12
N ALA A 328 2.26 15.46 10.06
CA ALA A 328 3.32 15.41 11.07
C ALA A 328 4.10 16.74 11.16
N GLY A 329 4.44 17.32 10.01
CA GLY A 329 5.12 18.61 9.93
C GLY A 329 4.30 19.79 10.46
N GLU A 330 2.97 19.77 10.29
CA GLU A 330 2.08 20.83 10.82
C GLU A 330 1.84 20.71 12.33
N LEU A 331 1.79 19.48 12.85
CA LEU A 331 1.38 19.22 14.24
C LEU A 331 2.55 19.06 15.21
N VAL A 332 3.76 18.81 14.72
CA VAL A 332 4.96 18.65 15.56
C VAL A 332 5.99 19.72 15.19
N PRO A 333 6.01 20.85 15.91
CA PRO A 333 6.97 21.92 15.65
C PRO A 333 8.42 21.42 15.74
N GLY A 334 9.24 21.83 14.77
CA GLY A 334 10.68 21.55 14.77
C GLY A 334 11.09 20.16 14.26
N CYS A 335 10.13 19.26 14.05
CA CYS A 335 10.36 17.89 13.60
C CYS A 335 11.03 17.79 12.23
N SER A 336 11.53 16.60 11.90
CA SER A 336 12.23 16.33 10.66
C SER A 336 11.28 16.46 9.46
N ALA A 337 10.05 15.95 9.59
CA ALA A 337 9.00 15.99 8.56
C ALA A 337 8.71 17.43 8.12
N GLY A 338 8.61 18.39 9.06
CA GLY A 338 8.38 19.80 8.74
C GLY A 338 9.44 20.43 7.83
N LYS A 339 10.63 19.82 7.71
CA LYS A 339 11.76 20.32 6.90
C LYS A 339 12.07 19.45 5.67
N ARG A 340 11.45 18.27 5.50
CA ARG A 340 11.78 17.33 4.41
C ARG A 340 11.54 17.94 3.03
N HIS A 341 10.38 18.55 2.79
CA HIS A 341 10.10 19.21 1.51
C HIS A 341 11.09 20.33 1.17
N ILE A 342 11.57 21.10 2.16
CA ILE A 342 12.58 22.14 1.95
C ILE A 342 13.92 21.52 1.53
N ARG A 343 14.32 20.40 2.18
CA ARG A 343 15.55 19.67 1.82
C ARG A 343 15.43 19.09 0.41
N ALA A 344 14.32 18.42 0.09
CA ALA A 344 14.08 17.88 -1.25
C ALA A 344 14.04 18.98 -2.31
N ALA A 345 13.42 20.14 -2.06
CA ALA A 345 13.44 21.27 -2.99
C ALA A 345 14.86 21.82 -3.23
N LYS A 346 15.73 21.85 -2.20
CA LYS A 346 17.14 22.22 -2.34
C LYS A 346 17.93 21.18 -3.13
N GLU A 347 17.70 19.90 -2.88
CA GLU A 347 18.37 18.80 -3.57
C GLU A 347 17.93 18.69 -5.03
N ALA A 348 16.64 18.80 -5.30
CA ALA A 348 16.09 18.82 -6.66
C ALA A 348 16.74 19.93 -7.50
N ARG A 349 16.88 21.14 -6.95
CA ARG A 349 17.59 22.24 -7.64
C ARG A 349 19.03 21.93 -8.01
N LYS A 350 19.72 21.09 -7.22
CA LYS A 350 21.10 20.67 -7.51
C LYS A 350 21.16 19.59 -8.58
N LEU A 351 20.29 18.59 -8.48
CA LEU A 351 20.27 17.45 -9.40
C LEU A 351 19.72 17.85 -10.77
N GLY A 352 18.77 18.79 -10.81
CA GLY A 352 17.96 19.04 -12.00
C GLY A 352 17.11 17.82 -12.36
N GLY A 353 16.44 17.89 -13.52
CA GLY A 353 15.68 16.76 -14.06
C GLY A 353 14.26 16.62 -13.53
N SER A 354 13.62 15.51 -13.89
CA SER A 354 12.22 15.24 -13.56
C SER A 354 12.08 14.52 -12.23
N VAL A 355 11.02 14.87 -11.49
CA VAL A 355 10.55 14.16 -10.29
C VAL A 355 9.31 13.30 -10.58
N ALA A 356 8.91 13.15 -11.85
CA ALA A 356 7.72 12.40 -12.27
C ALA A 356 7.70 10.93 -11.80
N ARG A 357 8.87 10.36 -11.47
CA ARG A 357 8.97 9.01 -10.90
C ARG A 357 8.07 8.83 -9.68
N ILE A 358 7.81 9.90 -8.94
CA ILE A 358 7.01 9.85 -7.72
C ILE A 358 5.54 9.50 -7.98
N PHE A 359 5.03 9.81 -9.18
CA PHE A 359 3.68 9.44 -9.59
C PHE A 359 3.57 7.97 -10.00
N GLN A 360 4.70 7.27 -10.08
CA GLN A 360 4.74 5.84 -10.31
C GLN A 360 4.62 5.11 -8.96
N GLU A 361 3.94 3.96 -8.93
CA GLU A 361 3.85 3.07 -7.76
C GLU A 361 5.21 2.40 -7.45
N VAL A 362 6.19 3.22 -7.04
CA VAL A 362 7.55 2.84 -6.68
C VAL A 362 7.76 2.98 -5.18
N GLN A 363 8.79 2.32 -4.64
CA GLN A 363 9.21 2.57 -3.27
C GLN A 363 9.82 3.97 -3.18
N LEU A 364 9.30 4.79 -2.27
CA LEU A 364 9.82 6.14 -2.04
C LEU A 364 11.07 6.06 -1.18
N ASP A 365 12.12 6.76 -1.60
CA ASP A 365 13.28 7.05 -0.76
C ASP A 365 13.11 8.38 -0.01
N VAL A 366 14.07 8.73 0.85
CA VAL A 366 14.01 9.94 1.68
C VAL A 366 13.82 11.22 0.85
N PHE A 367 14.39 11.28 -0.35
CA PHE A 367 14.22 12.42 -1.26
C PHE A 367 12.78 12.46 -1.79
N ASP A 368 12.25 11.31 -2.23
CA ASP A 368 10.88 11.22 -2.71
C ASP A 368 9.85 11.61 -1.65
N TYR A 369 10.02 11.21 -0.39
CA TYR A 369 9.16 11.64 0.73
C TYR A 369 9.06 13.17 0.81
N GLY A 370 10.20 13.86 0.69
CA GLY A 370 10.21 15.33 0.68
C GLY A 370 9.52 15.93 -0.54
N VAL A 371 9.69 15.35 -1.72
CA VAL A 371 8.97 15.79 -2.94
C VAL A 371 7.46 15.57 -2.79
N ALA A 372 7.04 14.39 -2.34
CA ALA A 372 5.64 14.04 -2.05
C ALA A 372 5.00 15.04 -1.09
N GLN A 373 5.66 15.31 0.03
CA GLN A 373 5.21 16.31 0.99
C GLN A 373 5.09 17.71 0.34
N GLY A 374 6.05 18.10 -0.49
CA GLY A 374 6.02 19.38 -1.20
C GLY A 374 4.84 19.50 -2.19
N LEU A 375 4.54 18.43 -2.91
CA LEU A 375 3.38 18.35 -3.82
C LEU A 375 2.06 18.46 -3.05
N VAL A 376 1.93 17.75 -1.92
CA VAL A 376 0.75 17.83 -1.05
C VAL A 376 0.57 19.23 -0.48
N ARG A 377 1.64 19.84 0.05
CA ARG A 377 1.63 21.22 0.54
C ARG A 377 1.15 22.20 -0.53
N LEU A 378 1.68 22.07 -1.75
CA LEU A 378 1.30 22.90 -2.89
C LEU A 378 -0.19 22.77 -3.23
N LEU A 379 -0.73 21.54 -3.29
CA LEU A 379 -2.14 21.31 -3.61
C LEU A 379 -3.07 21.86 -2.52
N ILE A 380 -2.75 21.62 -1.25
CA ILE A 380 -3.53 22.12 -0.11
C ILE A 380 -3.50 23.65 -0.08
N ALA A 381 -2.33 24.27 -0.25
CA ALA A 381 -2.18 25.73 -0.25
C ALA A 381 -2.92 26.39 -1.43
N ARG A 382 -3.00 25.70 -2.58
CA ARG A 382 -3.71 26.18 -3.76
C ARG A 382 -5.23 26.18 -3.56
N ASP A 383 -5.78 25.07 -3.08
CA ASP A 383 -7.22 24.92 -2.80
C ASP A 383 -7.43 23.68 -1.91
N ARG A 384 -7.62 23.88 -0.60
CA ARG A 384 -7.89 22.80 0.35
C ARG A 384 -9.17 22.03 0.01
N ALA A 385 -10.22 22.71 -0.46
CA ALA A 385 -11.47 22.04 -0.79
C ALA A 385 -11.30 21.14 -2.03
N ALA A 386 -10.52 21.57 -3.02
CA ALA A 386 -10.11 20.71 -4.14
C ALA A 386 -9.26 19.53 -3.67
N PHE A 387 -8.39 19.71 -2.67
CA PHE A 387 -7.60 18.62 -2.10
C PHE A 387 -8.49 17.55 -1.47
N VAL A 388 -9.48 17.96 -0.67
CA VAL A 388 -10.46 17.03 -0.06
C VAL A 388 -11.23 16.28 -1.15
N ARG A 389 -11.64 16.98 -2.22
CA ARG A 389 -12.28 16.33 -3.38
C ARG A 389 -11.34 15.35 -4.09
N LEU A 390 -10.07 15.68 -4.27
CA LEU A 390 -9.06 14.80 -4.88
C LEU A 390 -8.94 13.50 -4.10
N VAL A 391 -8.75 13.59 -2.79
CA VAL A 391 -8.67 12.41 -1.91
C VAL A 391 -9.97 11.62 -1.97
N THR A 392 -11.13 12.28 -1.92
CA THR A 392 -12.44 11.61 -2.03
C THR A 392 -12.55 10.81 -3.33
N ARG A 393 -12.21 11.40 -4.49
CA ARG A 393 -12.29 10.71 -5.80
C ARG A 393 -11.37 9.50 -5.86
N LEU A 394 -10.15 9.61 -5.33
CA LEU A 394 -9.22 8.49 -5.22
C LEU A 394 -9.77 7.37 -4.33
N LYS A 395 -10.37 7.74 -3.19
CA LYS A 395 -11.02 6.76 -2.29
C LYS A 395 -12.29 6.16 -2.91
N GLU A 396 -12.94 6.84 -3.84
CA GLU A 396 -14.02 6.27 -4.68
C GLU A 396 -13.50 5.37 -5.81
N GLY A 397 -12.17 5.20 -5.95
CA GLY A 397 -11.55 4.31 -6.93
C GLY A 397 -11.16 4.97 -8.25
N ALA A 398 -11.25 6.30 -8.38
CA ALA A 398 -10.79 7.00 -9.57
C ALA A 398 -9.26 6.87 -9.73
N ALA A 399 -8.79 6.79 -10.99
CA ALA A 399 -7.36 6.81 -11.27
C ALA A 399 -6.73 8.16 -10.84
N SER A 400 -5.46 8.14 -10.43
CA SER A 400 -4.81 9.33 -9.86
C SER A 400 -4.79 10.54 -10.80
N GLU A 401 -4.50 10.32 -12.07
CA GLU A 401 -4.45 11.39 -13.05
C GLU A 401 -5.84 11.93 -13.40
N GLU A 402 -6.85 11.06 -13.48
CA GLU A 402 -8.24 11.45 -13.68
C GLU A 402 -8.73 12.32 -12.51
N ALA A 403 -8.54 11.84 -11.27
CA ALA A 403 -8.95 12.56 -10.07
C ALA A 403 -8.29 13.95 -9.97
N LEU A 404 -6.99 14.05 -10.31
CA LEU A 404 -6.26 15.31 -10.35
C LEU A 404 -6.78 16.26 -11.44
N LYS A 405 -7.05 15.73 -12.64
CA LYS A 405 -7.62 16.50 -13.75
C LYS A 405 -9.02 17.00 -13.43
N GLU A 406 -9.86 16.20 -12.78
CA GLU A 406 -11.21 16.62 -12.39
C GLU A 406 -11.18 17.77 -11.37
N THR A 407 -10.31 17.67 -10.37
CA THR A 407 -10.32 18.52 -9.18
C THR A 407 -9.49 19.78 -9.31
N TYR A 408 -8.32 19.69 -9.94
CA TYR A 408 -7.37 20.80 -10.12
C TYR A 408 -7.20 21.25 -11.57
N LYS A 409 -7.76 20.51 -12.54
CA LYS A 409 -7.51 20.73 -13.98
C LYS A 409 -6.02 20.57 -14.34
N LEU A 410 -5.33 19.64 -13.65
CA LEU A 410 -3.92 19.34 -13.86
C LEU A 410 -3.71 17.88 -14.26
N THR A 411 -2.75 17.62 -15.15
CA THR A 411 -2.10 16.32 -15.30
C THR A 411 -0.98 16.16 -14.28
N HIS A 412 -0.40 14.95 -14.15
CA HIS A 412 0.78 14.75 -13.31
C HIS A 412 1.97 15.60 -13.77
N GLU A 413 2.20 15.68 -15.08
CA GLU A 413 3.24 16.52 -15.68
C GLU A 413 3.04 18.01 -15.32
N GLN A 414 1.81 18.51 -15.45
CA GLN A 414 1.50 19.90 -15.11
C GLN A 414 1.65 20.18 -13.61
N LEU A 415 1.33 19.20 -12.76
CA LEU A 415 1.56 19.31 -11.32
C LEU A 415 3.06 19.36 -10.99
N GLU A 416 3.87 18.52 -11.62
CA GLU A 416 5.34 18.60 -11.50
C GLU A 416 5.86 19.97 -11.94
N GLN A 417 5.42 20.48 -13.10
CA GLN A 417 5.83 21.80 -13.59
C GLN A 417 5.41 22.92 -12.61
N LEU A 418 4.23 22.81 -12.00
CA LEU A 418 3.78 23.74 -10.98
C LEU A 418 4.65 23.68 -9.72
N TRP A 419 5.03 22.47 -9.28
CA TRP A 419 5.94 22.28 -8.16
C TRP A 419 7.33 22.86 -8.44
N TRP A 420 7.88 22.63 -9.63
CA TRP A 420 9.15 23.24 -10.03
C TRP A 420 9.11 24.76 -10.02
N ARG A 421 7.99 25.37 -10.42
CA ARG A 421 7.81 26.82 -10.31
C ARG A 421 7.88 27.28 -8.85
N ALA A 422 7.16 26.61 -7.95
CA ALA A 422 7.20 26.90 -6.51
C ALA A 422 8.61 26.73 -5.90
N VAL A 423 9.32 25.66 -6.27
CA VAL A 423 10.70 25.40 -5.82
C VAL A 423 11.67 26.50 -6.29
N ARG A 424 11.48 27.02 -7.51
CA ARG A 424 12.32 28.08 -8.08
C ARG A 424 12.01 29.45 -7.51
N SER A 425 10.76 29.73 -7.15
CA SER A 425 10.36 31.00 -6.51
C SER A 425 10.80 31.12 -5.06
N GLY A 426 11.29 30.05 -4.43
CA GLY A 426 11.74 30.07 -3.04
C GLY A 426 10.62 30.24 -2.01
N SER A 427 9.38 29.96 -2.44
CA SER A 427 8.17 29.99 -1.63
C SER A 427 8.12 28.90 -0.57
#